data_AF-A0A2W4LFG5-F1
#
_entry.id   AF-A0A2W4LFG5-F1
#
_cell.length_a   1.000
_cell.length_b   1.000
_cell.length_c   1.000
_cell.angle_alpha   90.00
_cell.angle_beta   90.00
_cell.angle_gamma   90.00
#
_symmetry.space_group_name_H-M   'P 1'
#
loop_
_entity.id
_entity.type
_entity.pdbx_description
1 polymer ?
#
loop_
_entity_poly.entity_id
_entity_poly.type
_entity_poly.pdbx_seq_one_letter_code
_entity_poly.pdbx_strand_id
1 'polypeptide(L)'
;LYRLLVLATLLSTRIKASIAVAAARELREFGTPRTMRDATWQQRVDALGRGHYVRYDESTATALGKGAELLLNDYRGDLRLLRERAAGDLANLRSRLTRFPRLGPVGADIFCREAQQVWPELRPYVDAKALAGARAVGLPDRPKALAGLVDDADLARLSAALVRASLDRELAARVRG
;
A
#
# COMPACT_ATOMS: atom_id res chain seq x y z
N LEU A 1 6.06 -1.04 -8.24
CA LEU A 1 6.26 -0.06 -7.14
C LEU A 1 5.30 1.14 -7.24
N TYR A 2 5.27 1.93 -8.32
CA TYR A 2 4.39 3.12 -8.37
C TYR A 2 2.89 2.83 -8.19
N ARG A 3 2.36 1.81 -8.88
CA ARG A 3 0.96 1.36 -8.69
C ARG A 3 0.67 0.93 -7.25
N LEU A 4 1.66 0.37 -6.55
CA LEU A 4 1.54 0.04 -5.12
C LEU A 4 1.47 1.30 -4.27
N LEU A 5 2.25 2.34 -4.57
CA LEU A 5 2.15 3.65 -3.90
C LEU A 5 0.74 4.23 -4.08
N VAL A 6 0.20 4.22 -5.30
CA VAL A 6 -1.17 4.69 -5.58
C VAL A 6 -2.21 3.91 -4.76
N LEU A 7 -2.14 2.58 -4.77
CA LEU A 7 -3.04 1.73 -3.98
C LEU A 7 -2.92 2.04 -2.47
N ALA A 8 -1.70 2.19 -1.96
CA ALA A 8 -1.45 2.51 -0.56
C ALA A 8 -2.01 3.89 -0.18
N THR A 9 -1.92 4.89 -1.07
CA THR A 9 -2.54 6.21 -0.88
C THR A 9 -4.06 6.11 -0.76
N LEU A 10 -4.71 5.32 -1.62
CA LEU A 10 -6.17 5.13 -1.57
C LEU A 10 -6.62 4.40 -0.29
N LEU A 11 -5.88 3.36 0.09
CA LEU A 11 -6.13 2.57 1.30
C LEU A 11 -5.78 3.31 2.60
N SER A 12 -5.02 4.41 2.53
CA SER A 12 -4.66 5.21 3.70
C SER A 12 -5.82 6.07 4.23
N THR A 13 -6.95 6.10 3.53
CA THR A 13 -8.13 6.88 3.91
C THR A 13 -9.18 5.98 4.57
N ARG A 14 -10.15 6.57 5.28
CA ARG A 14 -11.28 5.83 5.88
C ARG A 14 -12.28 5.41 4.80
N ILE A 15 -11.92 4.39 4.03
CA ILE A 15 -12.73 3.85 2.93
C ILE A 15 -12.73 2.32 2.93
N LYS A 16 -13.74 1.70 2.31
CA LYS A 16 -13.78 0.26 2.09
C LYS A 16 -12.63 -0.17 1.17
N ALA A 17 -11.91 -1.22 1.54
CA ALA A 17 -10.76 -1.71 0.78
C ALA A 17 -11.14 -2.12 -0.67
N SER A 18 -12.33 -2.69 -0.88
CA SER A 18 -12.82 -3.04 -2.21
C SER A 18 -12.97 -1.83 -3.14
N ILE A 19 -13.43 -0.69 -2.62
CA ILE A 19 -13.54 0.58 -3.36
C ILE A 19 -12.15 1.11 -3.73
N ALA A 20 -11.21 1.11 -2.78
CA ALA A 20 -9.84 1.53 -3.05
C ALA A 20 -9.14 0.65 -4.11
N VAL A 21 -9.36 -0.67 -4.08
CA VAL A 21 -8.83 -1.60 -5.09
C VAL A 21 -9.48 -1.38 -6.46
N ALA A 22 -10.80 -1.18 -6.51
CA ALA A 22 -11.51 -0.86 -7.75
C ALA A 22 -10.97 0.44 -8.37
N ALA A 23 -10.86 1.50 -7.58
CA ALA A 23 -10.30 2.78 -8.02
C ALA A 23 -8.83 2.68 -8.48
N ALA A 24 -8.00 1.88 -7.79
CA ALA A 24 -6.62 1.63 -8.23
C ALA A 24 -6.55 0.91 -9.59
N ARG A 25 -7.51 0.03 -9.90
CA ARG A 25 -7.62 -0.64 -11.20
C ARG A 25 -8.03 0.33 -12.31
N GLU A 26 -8.91 1.27 -12.02
CA GLU A 26 -9.29 2.31 -12.98
C GLU A 26 -8.12 3.24 -13.29
N LEU A 27 -7.38 3.69 -12.25
CA LEU A 27 -6.18 4.52 -12.39
C LEU A 27 -4.99 3.83 -13.09
N ARG A 28 -5.10 2.55 -13.50
CA ARG A 28 -4.01 1.82 -14.16
C ARG A 28 -3.56 2.46 -15.47
N GLU A 29 -4.46 3.20 -16.14
CA GLU A 29 -4.19 3.99 -17.34
C GLU A 29 -3.13 5.07 -17.07
N PHE A 30 -3.06 5.58 -15.83
CA PHE A 30 -2.05 6.51 -15.35
C PHE A 30 -0.97 5.79 -14.53
N GLY A 31 -0.54 4.61 -15.01
CA GLY A 31 0.26 3.65 -14.24
C GLY A 31 1.70 4.03 -13.92
N THR A 32 2.17 5.20 -14.35
CA THR A 32 3.51 5.75 -14.07
C THR A 32 3.41 7.15 -13.45
N PRO A 33 4.45 7.65 -12.75
CA PRO A 33 4.44 9.00 -12.20
C PRO A 33 4.26 10.06 -13.29
N ARG A 34 4.88 9.87 -14.47
CA ARG A 34 4.75 10.79 -15.60
C ARG A 34 3.32 10.85 -16.11
N THR A 35 2.72 9.70 -16.42
CA THR A 35 1.33 9.62 -16.88
C THR A 35 0.33 10.12 -15.83
N MET A 36 0.59 9.87 -14.53
CA MET A 36 -0.26 10.38 -13.46
C MET A 36 -0.18 11.89 -13.33
N ARG A 37 1.01 12.49 -13.49
CA ARG A 37 1.18 13.95 -13.51
C ARG A 37 0.49 14.56 -14.73
N ASP A 38 0.68 13.97 -15.90
CA ASP A 38 0.23 14.50 -17.19
C ASP A 38 -1.29 14.36 -17.39
N ALA A 39 -1.93 13.41 -16.69
CA ALA A 39 -3.39 13.33 -16.63
C ALA A 39 -3.98 14.65 -16.12
N THR A 40 -5.09 15.09 -16.71
CA THR A 40 -5.82 16.24 -16.18
C THR A 40 -6.42 15.89 -14.82
N TRP A 41 -6.75 16.92 -14.04
CA TRP A 41 -7.46 16.71 -12.78
C TRP A 41 -8.78 15.97 -13.01
N GLN A 42 -9.56 16.35 -14.03
CA GLN A 42 -10.83 15.72 -14.35
C GLN A 42 -10.65 14.24 -14.73
N GLN A 43 -9.64 13.89 -15.54
CA GLN A 43 -9.35 12.49 -15.89
C GLN A 43 -9.07 11.63 -14.66
N ARG A 44 -8.36 12.16 -13.66
CA ARG A 44 -8.12 11.46 -12.39
C ARG A 44 -9.41 11.32 -11.58
N VAL A 45 -10.25 12.36 -11.53
CA VAL A 45 -11.58 12.31 -10.86
C VAL A 45 -12.47 11.26 -11.52
N ASP A 46 -12.57 11.26 -12.85
CA ASP A 46 -13.39 10.31 -13.60
C ASP A 46 -12.96 8.86 -13.35
N ALA A 47 -11.64 8.60 -13.33
CA ALA A 47 -11.10 7.28 -13.01
C ALA A 47 -11.44 6.85 -11.57
N LEU A 48 -11.34 7.76 -10.60
CA LEU A 48 -11.76 7.49 -9.21
C LEU A 48 -13.28 7.23 -9.13
N GLY A 49 -14.09 7.97 -9.89
CA GLY A 49 -15.53 7.81 -10.00
C GLY A 49 -15.96 6.45 -10.54
N ARG A 50 -15.31 5.94 -11.59
CA ARG A 50 -15.54 4.58 -12.11
C ARG A 50 -15.27 3.48 -11.08
N GLY A 51 -14.35 3.74 -10.14
CA GLY A 51 -14.07 2.86 -9.00
C GLY A 51 -14.98 3.08 -7.79
N HIS A 52 -16.00 3.94 -7.90
CA HIS A 52 -16.89 4.39 -6.81
C HIS A 52 -16.16 5.09 -5.64
N TYR A 53 -14.99 5.70 -5.87
CA TYR A 53 -14.22 6.44 -4.88
C TYR A 53 -14.75 7.89 -4.69
N VAL A 54 -16.06 8.10 -4.76
CA VAL A 54 -16.68 9.43 -4.91
C VAL A 54 -16.56 10.36 -3.69
N ARG A 55 -16.41 9.80 -2.48
CA ARG A 55 -16.40 10.64 -1.26
C ARG A 55 -15.18 11.58 -1.19
N TYR A 56 -14.09 11.19 -1.84
CA TYR A 56 -12.81 11.87 -1.72
C TYR A 56 -12.09 12.03 -3.05
N ASP A 57 -12.77 11.78 -4.17
CA ASP A 57 -12.20 11.74 -5.52
C ASP A 57 -11.44 13.02 -5.85
N GLU A 58 -12.04 14.20 -5.69
CA GLU A 58 -11.43 15.49 -5.99
C GLU A 58 -10.12 15.72 -5.22
N SER A 59 -10.18 15.59 -3.89
CA SER A 59 -9.02 15.75 -3.01
C SER A 59 -7.93 14.71 -3.30
N THR A 60 -8.33 13.51 -3.72
CA THR A 60 -7.43 12.40 -4.00
C THR A 60 -6.81 12.55 -5.39
N ALA A 61 -7.55 13.02 -6.39
CA ALA A 61 -7.05 13.37 -7.71
C ALA A 61 -5.96 14.44 -7.61
N THR A 62 -6.18 15.48 -6.81
CA THR A 62 -5.17 16.50 -6.51
C THR A 62 -3.95 15.90 -5.81
N ALA A 63 -4.15 15.05 -4.81
CA ALA A 63 -3.08 14.40 -4.07
C ALA A 63 -2.23 13.47 -4.96
N LEU A 64 -2.85 12.71 -5.86
CA LEU A 64 -2.18 11.81 -6.80
C LEU A 64 -1.30 12.59 -7.78
N GLY A 65 -1.81 13.70 -8.34
CA GLY A 65 -1.02 14.59 -9.20
C GLY A 65 0.21 15.15 -8.47
N LYS A 66 0.00 15.73 -7.28
CA LYS A 66 1.08 16.27 -6.44
C LYS A 66 2.09 15.20 -6.00
N GLY A 67 1.63 14.00 -5.65
CA GLY A 67 2.49 12.88 -5.28
C GLY A 67 3.32 12.39 -6.47
N ALA A 68 2.75 12.37 -7.66
CA ALA A 68 3.47 12.04 -8.89
C ALA A 68 4.58 13.05 -9.18
N GLU A 69 4.26 14.34 -9.06
CA GLU A 69 5.23 15.44 -9.20
C GLU A 69 6.35 15.34 -8.16
N LEU A 70 6.03 15.11 -6.88
CA LEU A 70 7.02 14.89 -5.83
C LEU A 70 7.97 13.76 -6.20
N LEU A 71 7.45 12.61 -6.65
CA LEU A 71 8.29 11.47 -7.03
C LEU A 71 9.20 11.79 -8.22
N LEU A 72 8.71 12.54 -9.19
CA LEU A 72 9.48 12.97 -10.36
C LEU A 72 10.60 13.94 -9.97
N ASN A 73 10.30 14.94 -9.14
CA ASN A 73 11.25 15.98 -8.77
C ASN A 73 12.31 15.45 -7.80
N ASP A 74 11.88 14.82 -6.71
CA ASP A 74 12.80 14.42 -5.65
C ASP A 74 13.54 13.13 -6.00
N TYR A 75 12.91 12.23 -6.77
CA TYR A 75 13.39 10.86 -6.98
C TYR A 75 13.36 10.42 -8.45
N ARG A 76 13.28 11.35 -9.41
CA ARG A 76 13.33 11.05 -10.86
C ARG A 76 12.28 10.02 -11.33
N GLY A 77 11.17 9.88 -10.60
CA GLY A 77 10.12 8.90 -10.89
C GLY A 77 10.37 7.50 -10.33
N ASP A 78 11.44 7.29 -9.56
CA ASP A 78 11.90 5.97 -9.12
C ASP A 78 11.86 5.81 -7.59
N LEU A 79 11.00 4.90 -7.12
CA LEU A 79 10.88 4.56 -5.70
C LEU A 79 12.11 3.84 -5.15
N ARG A 80 12.98 3.30 -6.00
CA ARG A 80 14.27 2.73 -5.58
C ARG A 80 15.21 3.81 -5.06
N LEU A 81 15.21 5.00 -5.67
CA LEU A 81 15.98 6.15 -5.16
C LEU A 81 15.45 6.64 -3.82
N LEU A 82 14.13 6.57 -3.59
CA LEU A 82 13.54 6.87 -2.28
C LEU A 82 14.05 5.90 -1.21
N ARG A 83 14.05 4.60 -1.53
CA ARG A 83 14.58 3.55 -0.67
C ARG A 83 16.08 3.70 -0.39
N GLU A 84 16.88 4.00 -1.42
CA GLU A 84 18.32 4.24 -1.27
C GLU A 84 18.58 5.42 -0.32
N ARG A 85 17.82 6.51 -0.44
CA ARG A 85 17.92 7.65 0.49
C ARG A 85 17.42 7.35 1.91
N ALA A 86 16.69 6.26 2.11
CA ALA A 86 16.36 5.77 3.44
C ALA A 86 17.53 4.99 4.08
N ALA A 87 18.56 4.61 3.31
CA ALA A 87 19.80 4.01 3.80
C ALA A 87 19.58 2.78 4.71
N GLY A 88 18.59 1.94 4.37
CA GLY A 88 18.25 0.75 5.16
C GLY A 88 17.46 1.04 6.45
N ASP A 89 17.21 2.30 6.79
CA ASP A 89 16.40 2.67 7.94
C ASP A 89 14.91 2.68 7.59
N LEU A 90 14.18 1.73 8.19
CA LEU A 90 12.73 1.58 8.03
C LEU A 90 11.93 2.79 8.53
N ALA A 91 12.37 3.44 9.62
CA ALA A 91 11.70 4.64 10.13
C ALA A 91 11.88 5.80 9.14
N ASN A 92 13.08 5.94 8.58
CA ASN A 92 13.37 6.92 7.54
C ASN A 92 12.56 6.64 6.25
N LEU A 93 12.49 5.38 5.81
CA LEU A 93 11.67 4.97 4.67
C LEU A 93 10.20 5.35 4.88
N ARG A 94 9.62 5.01 6.03
CA ARG A 94 8.24 5.36 6.37
C ARG A 94 8.03 6.87 6.42
N SER A 95 8.95 7.62 7.03
CA SER A 95 8.91 9.09 7.04
C SER A 95 8.87 9.68 5.63
N ARG A 96 9.74 9.20 4.73
CA ARG A 96 9.76 9.62 3.32
C ARG A 96 8.49 9.26 2.57
N LEU A 97 7.94 8.06 2.80
CA LEU A 97 6.65 7.65 2.25
C LEU A 97 5.54 8.60 2.73
N THR A 98 5.50 8.96 4.02
CA THR A 98 4.45 9.85 4.56
C THR A 98 4.53 11.30 4.07
N ARG A 99 5.59 11.68 3.33
CA ARG A 99 5.63 12.98 2.63
C ARG A 99 4.72 13.01 1.39
N PHE A 100 4.31 11.86 0.87
CA PHE A 100 3.37 11.80 -0.24
C PHE A 100 1.98 12.27 0.22
N PRO A 101 1.32 13.20 -0.51
CA PRO A 101 0.00 13.66 -0.14
C PRO A 101 -0.98 12.50 0.02
N ARG A 102 -1.73 12.52 1.13
CA ARG A 102 -2.73 11.50 1.52
C ARG A 102 -2.16 10.11 1.83
N LEU A 103 -0.83 9.91 1.82
CA LEU A 103 -0.22 8.69 2.34
C LEU A 103 0.13 8.87 3.83
N GLY A 104 -0.75 8.40 4.72
CA GLY A 104 -0.50 8.39 6.16
C GLY A 104 0.29 7.15 6.62
N PRO A 105 0.52 7.01 7.94
CA PRO A 105 1.25 5.87 8.51
C PRO A 105 0.69 4.51 8.09
N VAL A 106 -0.64 4.37 8.01
CA VAL A 106 -1.29 3.14 7.54
C VAL A 106 -0.93 2.83 6.08
N GLY A 107 -0.91 3.84 5.21
CA GLY A 107 -0.49 3.69 3.82
C GLY A 107 0.99 3.31 3.70
N ALA A 108 1.86 3.90 4.52
CA ALA A 108 3.27 3.53 4.58
C ALA A 108 3.46 2.07 5.02
N ASP A 109 2.70 1.60 6.01
CA ASP A 109 2.75 0.22 6.47
C ASP A 109 2.29 -0.76 5.40
N ILE A 110 1.20 -0.44 4.69
CA ILE A 110 0.74 -1.21 3.53
C ILE A 110 1.82 -1.26 2.46
N PHE A 111 2.43 -0.12 2.12
CA PHE A 111 3.48 -0.08 1.12
C PHE A 111 4.67 -0.96 1.50
N CYS A 112 5.19 -0.83 2.73
CA CYS A 112 6.32 -1.62 3.21
C CYS A 112 6.00 -3.12 3.23
N ARG A 113 4.81 -3.50 3.72
CA ARG A 113 4.39 -4.91 3.77
C ARG A 113 4.40 -5.57 2.39
N GLU A 114 3.83 -4.92 1.37
CA GLU A 114 3.77 -5.46 0.02
C GLU A 114 5.10 -5.32 -0.74
N ALA A 115 5.89 -4.27 -0.46
CA ALA A 115 7.17 -4.03 -1.12
C ALA A 115 8.21 -5.11 -0.79
N GLN A 116 8.07 -5.85 0.32
CA GLN A 116 8.90 -7.01 0.66
C GLN A 116 9.06 -8.02 -0.48
N GLN A 117 8.11 -8.11 -1.43
CA GLN A 117 8.24 -9.01 -2.57
C GLN A 117 9.42 -8.66 -3.48
N VAL A 118 9.75 -7.38 -3.57
CA VAL A 118 10.80 -6.86 -4.45
C VAL A 118 11.93 -6.17 -3.70
N TRP A 119 11.73 -5.86 -2.41
CA TRP A 119 12.70 -5.31 -1.47
C TRP A 119 12.88 -6.28 -0.29
N PRO A 120 13.66 -7.37 -0.47
CA PRO A 120 13.87 -8.39 0.57
C PRO A 120 14.43 -7.84 1.89
N GLU A 121 15.15 -6.73 1.85
CA GLU A 121 15.70 -6.03 3.02
C GLU A 121 14.63 -5.51 3.99
N LEU A 122 13.36 -5.43 3.56
CA LEU A 122 12.25 -5.13 4.46
C LEU A 122 11.83 -6.33 5.30
N ARG A 123 12.28 -7.55 4.98
CA ARG A 123 11.85 -8.76 5.69
C ARG A 123 12.57 -8.89 7.04
N PRO A 124 11.86 -9.31 8.10
CA PRO A 124 10.42 -9.47 8.19
C PRO A 124 9.71 -8.15 8.57
N TYR A 125 8.83 -7.66 7.71
CA TYR A 125 7.91 -6.56 8.02
C TYR A 125 6.48 -7.10 8.10
N VAL A 126 5.93 -7.09 9.32
CA VAL A 126 4.55 -7.49 9.58
C VAL A 126 3.88 -6.40 10.40
N ASP A 127 2.95 -5.67 9.79
CA ASP A 127 2.24 -4.59 10.47
C ASP A 127 1.15 -5.10 11.42
N ALA A 128 0.60 -4.18 12.23
CA ALA A 128 -0.41 -4.47 13.23
C ALA A 128 -1.66 -5.15 12.65
N LYS A 129 -2.02 -4.88 11.39
CA LYS A 129 -3.21 -5.45 10.74
C LYS A 129 -2.98 -6.90 10.37
N ALA A 130 -1.81 -7.23 9.83
CA ALA A 130 -1.39 -8.61 9.59
C ALA A 130 -1.27 -9.40 10.91
N LEU A 131 -0.70 -8.81 11.97
CA LEU A 131 -0.64 -9.44 13.29
C LEU A 131 -2.05 -9.69 13.89
N ALA A 132 -2.99 -8.76 13.70
CA ALA A 132 -4.38 -8.97 14.09
C ALA A 132 -5.03 -10.13 13.33
N GLY A 133 -4.73 -10.25 12.03
CA GLY A 133 -5.11 -11.39 11.21
C GLY A 133 -4.56 -12.71 11.74
N ALA A 134 -3.26 -12.77 12.08
CA ALA A 134 -2.63 -13.94 12.66
C ALA A 134 -3.34 -14.41 13.92
N ARG A 135 -3.59 -13.48 14.86
CA ARG A 135 -4.38 -13.77 16.06
C ARG A 135 -5.77 -14.29 15.70
N ALA A 136 -6.44 -13.65 14.75
CA ALA A 136 -7.78 -14.04 14.29
C ALA A 136 -7.83 -15.43 13.64
N VAL A 137 -6.71 -16.01 13.22
CA VAL A 137 -6.64 -17.39 12.69
C VAL A 137 -5.85 -18.37 13.56
N GLY A 138 -5.43 -17.96 14.76
CA GLY A 138 -4.71 -18.83 15.70
C GLY A 138 -3.22 -19.02 15.39
N LEU A 139 -2.63 -18.16 14.54
CA LEU A 139 -1.20 -18.16 14.26
C LEU A 139 -0.42 -17.28 15.25
N PRO A 140 0.91 -17.50 15.39
CA PRO A 140 1.78 -16.64 16.19
C PRO A 140 1.64 -15.16 15.81
N ASP A 141 1.72 -14.25 16.77
CA ASP A 141 1.52 -12.81 16.54
C ASP A 141 2.78 -11.97 16.76
N ARG A 142 3.95 -12.59 16.53
CA ARG A 142 5.24 -11.90 16.46
C ARG A 142 5.80 -11.97 15.03
N PRO A 143 6.33 -10.86 14.47
CA PRO A 143 6.84 -10.83 13.09
C PRO A 143 7.82 -11.97 12.76
N LYS A 144 8.82 -12.21 13.61
CA LYS A 144 9.79 -13.30 13.41
C LYS A 144 9.17 -14.70 13.45
N ALA A 145 8.18 -14.91 14.32
CA ALA A 145 7.51 -16.20 14.44
C ALA A 145 6.64 -16.49 13.21
N LEU A 146 5.96 -15.46 12.67
CA LEU A 146 5.20 -15.58 11.42
C LEU A 146 6.11 -15.80 10.22
N ALA A 147 7.24 -15.11 10.17
CA ALA A 147 8.23 -15.30 9.11
C ALA A 147 8.75 -16.75 9.08
N GLY A 148 8.92 -17.40 10.22
CA GLY A 148 9.34 -18.80 10.30
C GLY A 148 8.32 -19.84 9.82
N LEU A 149 7.10 -19.44 9.42
CA LEU A 149 6.06 -20.37 8.93
C LEU A 149 6.11 -20.60 7.42
N VAL A 150 6.82 -19.73 6.68
CA VAL A 150 6.84 -19.70 5.22
C VAL A 150 8.24 -19.36 4.75
N ASP A 151 8.55 -19.66 3.49
CA ASP A 151 9.77 -19.15 2.87
C ASP A 151 9.76 -17.61 2.82
N ASP A 152 10.94 -16.99 2.84
CA ASP A 152 11.08 -15.53 2.80
C ASP A 152 10.34 -14.89 1.61
N ALA A 153 10.29 -15.58 0.47
CA ALA A 153 9.60 -15.14 -0.74
C ALA A 153 8.07 -15.11 -0.61
N ASP A 154 7.52 -15.80 0.40
CA ASP A 154 6.09 -15.95 0.65
C ASP A 154 5.58 -15.08 1.80
N LEU A 155 6.47 -14.44 2.57
CA LEU A 155 6.09 -13.63 3.74
C LEU A 155 5.14 -12.47 3.39
N ALA A 156 5.36 -11.80 2.25
CA ALA A 156 4.47 -10.74 1.78
C ALA A 156 3.06 -11.29 1.49
N ARG A 157 2.99 -12.45 0.85
CA ARG A 157 1.74 -13.15 0.51
C ARG A 157 0.99 -13.60 1.76
N LEU A 158 1.69 -14.19 2.74
CA LEU A 158 1.14 -14.55 4.04
C LEU A 158 0.59 -13.30 4.74
N SER A 159 1.38 -12.24 4.84
CA SER A 159 0.97 -11.00 5.51
C SER A 159 -0.28 -10.39 4.88
N ALA A 160 -0.38 -10.37 3.54
CA ALA A 160 -1.55 -9.91 2.82
C ALA A 160 -2.79 -10.80 3.08
N ALA A 161 -2.62 -12.12 3.15
CA ALA A 161 -3.70 -13.06 3.48
C ALA A 161 -4.22 -12.84 4.91
N LEU A 162 -3.32 -12.62 5.87
CA LEU A 162 -3.68 -12.31 7.25
C LEU A 162 -4.46 -10.99 7.36
N VAL A 163 -4.07 -9.96 6.59
CA VAL A 163 -4.84 -8.72 6.54
C VAL A 163 -6.28 -8.97 6.05
N ARG A 164 -6.49 -9.83 5.04
CA ARG A 164 -7.84 -10.20 4.58
C ARG A 164 -8.62 -10.94 5.67
N ALA A 165 -8.01 -11.91 6.35
CA ALA A 165 -8.63 -12.61 7.47
C ALA A 165 -9.00 -11.64 8.62
N SER A 166 -8.22 -10.59 8.85
CA SER A 166 -8.55 -9.56 9.86
C SER A 166 -9.75 -8.66 9.49
N LEU A 167 -10.15 -8.68 8.22
CA LEU A 167 -11.27 -7.89 7.68
C LEU A 167 -12.53 -8.73 7.46
N ASP A 168 -12.39 -10.06 7.41
CA ASP A 168 -13.43 -11.03 7.10
C ASP A 168 -13.51 -12.10 8.21
N ARG A 169 -14.54 -11.96 9.06
CA ARG A 169 -14.75 -12.87 10.20
C ARG A 169 -15.12 -14.28 9.75
N GLU A 170 -15.81 -14.44 8.64
CA GLU A 170 -16.19 -15.76 8.11
C GLU A 170 -14.96 -16.48 7.56
N LEU A 171 -14.12 -15.76 6.81
CA LEU A 171 -12.83 -16.28 6.35
C LEU A 171 -11.96 -16.70 7.54
N ALA A 172 -11.87 -15.88 8.59
CA ALA A 172 -11.08 -16.21 9.77
C ALA A 172 -11.59 -17.47 10.49
N ALA A 173 -12.92 -17.62 10.61
CA ALA A 173 -13.53 -18.81 11.21
C ALA A 173 -13.26 -20.08 10.39
N ARG A 174 -13.36 -19.99 9.06
CA ARG A 174 -13.09 -21.11 8.14
C ARG A 174 -11.64 -21.57 8.13
N VAL A 175 -10.68 -20.70 8.44
CA VAL A 175 -9.26 -21.06 8.51
C VAL A 175 -8.88 -21.71 9.85
N ARG A 176 -9.64 -21.43 10.91
CA ARG A 176 -9.41 -22.01 12.25
C ARG A 176 -10.00 -23.41 12.43
N GLY A 177 -11.08 -23.73 11.73
CA GLY A 177 -11.76 -25.04 11.78
C GLY A 177 -11.25 -25.97 10.70
#